data_AF-Q820E1-F1
#
_entry.id   AF-Q820E1-F1
#
_cell.length_a   1.000
_cell.length_b   1.000
_cell.length_c   1.000
_cell.angle_alpha   90.00
_cell.angle_beta   90.00
_cell.angle_gamma   90.00
#
_symmetry.space_group_name_H-M   'P 1'
#
loop_
_entity.id
_entity.type
_entity.pdbx_description
1 polymer ?
#
loop_
_entity_poly.entity_id
_entity_poly.type
_entity_poly.pdbx_seq_one_letter_code
_entity_poly.pdbx_strand_id
1 'polypeptide(L)'
;MRAPEFQSNTTTSTGCDVCLDPQKSFANLFKRTVILLSGPTGSGKTDVSLRLASMVDGEIISVDSMQVYRGMDIGTAKVSLEDRQRIPHYLIDICHVQELFNAVDFYYQAMHACQNILSRNKVPILVGGSGFYFHTFLSGPPGGPPADREFRDQLALYIQDHGLSFLYENLCQKDPEYARTITKNDKNKIVRALEIIHLTGRKVSEHSWSMEPQESREYNCRGWFLSPPKELLLDNIQLRCQKMLEDNLIGEVRGLLEQGIRENSSASKAIGYREWIEFIDQGSPEEAYEAVKQKFITNTCQYTKKQRTWFKRYPVFRELPTLGLTAETLAGKIAEDYFLHG
;
A
#
# COMPACT_ATOMS: atom_id res chain seq x y z
N MET A 1 -51.62 -42.27 5.95
CA MET A 1 -51.06 -42.12 4.58
C MET A 1 -49.54 -42.19 4.73
N ARG A 2 -48.96 -43.40 4.69
CA ARG A 2 -48.19 -44.00 3.57
C ARG A 2 -46.99 -43.15 3.10
N ALA A 3 -45.80 -43.53 3.56
CA ALA A 3 -44.48 -43.25 2.98
C ALA A 3 -44.27 -44.12 1.69
N PRO A 4 -43.16 -44.01 0.91
CA PRO A 4 -41.79 -44.39 1.35
C PRO A 4 -40.67 -43.46 0.81
N GLU A 5 -39.56 -43.21 1.51
CA GLU A 5 -38.35 -44.07 1.67
C GLU A 5 -37.71 -44.55 0.35
N PHE A 6 -36.54 -43.99 0.04
CA PHE A 6 -35.50 -44.60 -0.78
C PHE A 6 -34.17 -44.52 -0.01
N GLN A 7 -33.80 -45.64 0.63
CA GLN A 7 -32.42 -45.96 0.99
C GLN A 7 -31.93 -47.02 0.00
N SER A 8 -30.75 -46.81 -0.59
CA SER A 8 -29.83 -47.92 -0.86
C SER A 8 -28.42 -47.42 -1.21
N ASN A 9 -27.49 -47.84 -0.36
CA ASN A 9 -26.16 -48.40 -0.69
C ASN A 9 -24.99 -47.46 -1.03
N THR A 10 -24.22 -47.25 0.04
CA THR A 10 -22.75 -47.22 0.14
C THR A 10 -21.96 -47.90 -0.98
N THR A 11 -20.99 -47.15 -1.53
CA THR A 11 -19.67 -47.67 -1.95
C THR A 11 -18.62 -46.60 -1.66
N THR A 12 -17.60 -46.98 -0.90
CA THR A 12 -16.41 -46.22 -0.52
C THR A 12 -15.51 -45.92 -1.72
N SER A 13 -15.14 -44.66 -1.93
CA SER A 13 -13.91 -44.32 -2.67
C SER A 13 -13.15 -43.20 -1.95
N THR A 14 -12.03 -43.55 -1.35
CA THR A 14 -10.91 -42.64 -1.06
C THR A 14 -10.37 -42.15 -2.40
N GLY A 15 -10.68 -40.91 -2.79
CA GLY A 15 -10.24 -40.27 -4.01
C GLY A 15 -9.44 -39.01 -3.70
N CYS A 16 -8.26 -38.92 -4.31
CA CYS A 16 -7.27 -37.88 -4.14
C CYS A 16 -7.72 -36.57 -4.83
N ASP A 17 -8.10 -35.55 -4.06
CA ASP A 17 -8.41 -34.21 -4.57
C ASP A 17 -7.14 -33.36 -4.70
N VAL A 18 -6.34 -33.62 -5.74
CA VAL A 18 -5.35 -32.67 -6.26
C VAL A 18 -5.39 -32.73 -7.79
N CYS A 19 -6.52 -32.38 -8.40
CA CYS A 19 -6.55 -31.98 -9.80
C CYS A 19 -6.00 -30.55 -9.91
N LEU A 20 -4.67 -30.42 -9.84
CA LEU A 20 -3.95 -29.23 -10.31
C LEU A 20 -4.13 -29.18 -11.83
N ASP A 21 -4.83 -28.15 -12.30
CA ASP A 21 -5.01 -27.84 -13.71
C ASP A 21 -3.63 -27.74 -14.42
N PRO A 22 -3.27 -28.70 -15.30
CA PRO A 22 -1.96 -28.74 -15.94
C PRO A 22 -1.67 -27.48 -16.77
N GLN A 23 -2.71 -26.82 -17.29
CA GLN A 23 -2.55 -25.60 -18.09
C GLN A 23 -2.15 -24.41 -17.23
N LYS A 24 -2.69 -24.30 -16.00
CA LYS A 24 -2.25 -23.27 -15.03
C LYS A 24 -0.80 -23.49 -14.60
N SER A 25 -0.42 -24.76 -14.36
CA SER A 25 0.96 -25.09 -14.02
C SER A 25 1.92 -24.71 -15.17
N PHE A 26 1.54 -24.98 -16.42
CA PHE A 26 2.35 -24.64 -17.60
C PHE A 26 2.46 -23.13 -17.84
N ALA A 27 1.40 -22.35 -17.60
CA ALA A 27 1.45 -20.89 -17.72
C ALA A 27 2.38 -20.26 -16.68
N ASN A 28 2.43 -20.80 -15.46
CA ASN A 28 3.32 -20.32 -14.41
C ASN A 28 4.80 -20.58 -14.72
N LEU A 29 5.13 -21.61 -15.52
CA LEU A 29 6.51 -21.91 -15.94
C LEU A 29 7.16 -20.81 -16.81
N PHE A 30 6.38 -19.93 -17.45
CA PHE A 30 6.92 -18.84 -18.28
C PHE A 30 6.84 -17.46 -17.61
N LYS A 31 6.16 -17.35 -16.48
CA LYS A 31 6.09 -16.09 -15.75
C LYS A 31 7.42 -15.83 -15.07
N ARG A 32 8.02 -14.67 -15.33
CA ARG A 32 9.23 -14.25 -14.64
C ARG A 32 8.91 -13.95 -13.18
N THR A 33 9.84 -14.30 -12.30
CA THR A 33 9.68 -14.14 -10.86
C THR A 33 9.91 -12.70 -10.43
N VAL A 34 9.03 -12.23 -9.54
CA VAL A 34 9.11 -10.92 -8.92
C VAL A 34 9.07 -11.10 -7.41
N ILE A 35 10.00 -10.48 -6.71
CA ILE A 35 10.09 -10.52 -5.25
C ILE A 35 9.24 -9.39 -4.66
N LEU A 36 8.37 -9.71 -3.71
CA LEU A 36 7.61 -8.75 -2.92
C LEU A 36 8.12 -8.76 -1.48
N LEU A 37 8.64 -7.64 -1.01
CA LEU A 37 9.08 -7.45 0.36
C LEU A 37 8.23 -6.38 1.05
N SER A 38 7.44 -6.82 2.01
CA SER A 38 6.60 -5.95 2.81
C SER A 38 6.97 -6.00 4.29
N GLY A 39 6.49 -5.02 5.03
CA GLY A 39 6.61 -4.94 6.47
C GLY A 39 6.00 -3.65 7.00
N PRO A 40 5.62 -3.61 8.28
CA PRO A 40 5.14 -2.38 8.91
C PRO A 40 6.24 -1.29 8.94
N THR A 41 5.85 -0.03 9.07
CA THR A 41 6.81 1.05 9.34
C THR A 41 7.63 0.72 10.60
N GLY A 42 8.96 0.83 10.48
CA GLY A 42 9.89 0.46 11.56
C GLY A 42 10.38 -1.01 11.53
N SER A 43 10.04 -1.80 10.51
CA SER A 43 10.44 -3.21 10.40
C SER A 43 11.84 -3.49 9.83
N GLY A 44 12.60 -2.46 9.42
CA GLY A 44 13.91 -2.64 8.76
C GLY A 44 13.84 -3.10 7.30
N LYS A 45 12.68 -3.00 6.64
CA LYS A 45 12.46 -3.45 5.26
C LYS A 45 13.45 -2.87 4.23
N THR A 46 13.87 -1.61 4.39
CA THR A 46 14.87 -0.98 3.51
C THR A 46 16.24 -1.65 3.64
N ASP A 47 16.68 -1.93 4.87
CA ASP A 47 18.00 -2.56 5.10
C ASP A 47 18.04 -3.99 4.54
N VAL A 48 16.94 -4.73 4.69
CA VAL A 48 16.77 -6.07 4.12
C VAL A 48 16.75 -6.00 2.59
N SER A 49 16.03 -5.05 1.98
CA SER A 49 15.95 -4.95 0.53
C SER A 49 17.29 -4.63 -0.13
N LEU A 50 18.12 -3.77 0.48
CA LEU A 50 19.42 -3.42 -0.08
C LEU A 50 20.37 -4.63 -0.13
N ARG A 51 20.36 -5.45 0.93
CA ARG A 51 21.16 -6.68 1.00
C ARG A 51 20.63 -7.73 0.03
N LEU A 52 19.31 -7.91 0.00
CA LEU A 52 18.67 -8.82 -0.92
C LEU A 52 18.96 -8.47 -2.38
N ALA A 53 18.82 -7.20 -2.77
CA ALA A 53 19.11 -6.73 -4.12
C ALA A 53 20.55 -7.05 -4.54
N SER A 54 21.51 -6.89 -3.63
CA SER A 54 22.91 -7.27 -3.87
C SER A 54 23.09 -8.77 -4.07
N MET A 55 22.33 -9.60 -3.35
CA MET A 55 22.43 -11.07 -3.41
C MET A 55 21.82 -11.69 -4.67
N VAL A 56 20.75 -11.08 -5.22
CA VAL A 56 20.01 -11.65 -6.36
C VAL A 56 20.21 -10.89 -7.68
N ASP A 57 21.16 -9.95 -7.74
CA ASP A 57 21.30 -8.96 -8.83
C ASP A 57 19.97 -8.26 -9.15
N GLY A 58 19.34 -7.78 -8.08
CA GLY A 58 18.02 -7.18 -8.10
C GLY A 58 18.04 -5.65 -8.13
N GLU A 59 16.91 -5.09 -8.53
CA GLU A 59 16.65 -3.66 -8.50
C GLU A 59 15.32 -3.38 -7.80
N ILE A 60 15.24 -2.25 -7.09
CA ILE A 60 14.17 -2.01 -6.13
C ILE A 60 13.10 -1.11 -6.74
N ILE A 61 11.83 -1.49 -6.60
CA ILE A 61 10.67 -0.67 -6.94
C ILE A 61 9.98 -0.28 -5.64
N SER A 62 9.92 1.03 -5.34
CA SER A 62 9.27 1.51 -4.12
C SER A 62 7.74 1.34 -4.20
N VAL A 63 7.16 0.72 -3.17
CA VAL A 63 5.71 0.54 -2.97
C VAL A 63 5.24 1.43 -1.82
N ASP A 64 5.41 2.74 -2.03
CA ASP A 64 5.07 3.79 -1.08
C ASP A 64 4.42 4.97 -1.82
N SER A 65 3.32 5.49 -1.28
CA SER A 65 2.55 6.58 -1.90
C SER A 65 3.17 7.96 -1.70
N MET A 66 4.17 8.10 -0.83
CA MET A 66 4.78 9.38 -0.44
C MET A 66 6.21 9.54 -0.95
N GLN A 67 6.98 8.46 -1.07
CA GLN A 67 8.36 8.52 -1.58
C GLN A 67 8.45 8.93 -3.06
N VAL A 68 7.33 8.91 -3.78
CA VAL A 68 7.22 9.41 -5.16
C VAL A 68 7.44 10.92 -5.27
N TYR A 69 7.19 11.69 -4.21
CA TYR A 69 7.26 13.15 -4.22
C TYR A 69 8.66 13.67 -3.92
N ARG A 70 9.15 14.58 -4.77
CA ARG A 70 10.42 15.29 -4.58
C ARG A 70 10.41 16.14 -3.32
N GLY A 71 11.51 16.13 -2.57
CA GLY A 71 11.69 16.91 -1.35
C GLY A 71 10.95 16.38 -0.11
N MET A 72 10.12 15.35 -0.24
CA MET A 72 9.54 14.63 0.91
C MET A 72 10.48 13.50 1.36
N ASP A 73 11.63 13.84 1.95
CA ASP A 73 12.74 12.91 2.17
C ASP A 73 12.78 12.40 3.61
N ILE A 74 12.84 13.31 4.58
CA ILE A 74 12.96 13.02 6.01
C ILE A 74 11.67 12.40 6.51
N GLY A 75 10.52 13.03 6.27
CA GLY A 75 9.23 12.57 6.81
C GLY A 75 8.78 11.21 6.26
N THR A 76 9.25 10.82 5.07
CA THR A 76 8.97 9.52 4.46
C THR A 76 10.06 8.47 4.73
N ALA A 77 11.15 8.87 5.42
CA ALA A 77 12.48 8.24 5.40
C ALA A 77 12.77 7.56 4.06
N LYS A 78 12.87 8.40 3.04
CA LYS A 78 13.32 8.04 1.71
C LYS A 78 14.72 7.45 1.78
N VAL A 79 14.97 6.43 0.98
CA VAL A 79 16.29 5.81 0.89
C VAL A 79 17.33 6.84 0.43
N SER A 80 18.53 6.76 1.01
CA SER A 80 19.59 7.74 0.77
C SER A 80 19.98 7.82 -0.71
N LEU A 81 20.53 8.96 -1.14
CA LEU A 81 21.03 9.08 -2.51
C LEU A 81 22.19 8.09 -2.78
N GLU A 82 23.05 7.86 -1.78
CA GLU A 82 24.15 6.90 -1.84
C GLU A 82 23.66 5.46 -2.11
N ASP A 83 22.65 5.02 -1.37
CA ASP A 83 22.03 3.70 -1.57
C ASP A 83 21.38 3.58 -2.94
N ARG A 84 20.73 4.65 -3.43
CA ARG A 84 20.10 4.70 -4.75
C ARG A 84 21.11 4.70 -5.91
N GLN A 85 22.30 5.23 -5.69
CA GLN A 85 23.39 5.16 -6.66
C GLN A 85 24.00 3.76 -6.74
N ARG A 86 24.05 3.05 -5.61
CA ARG A 86 24.57 1.67 -5.54
C ARG A 86 23.57 0.65 -6.10
N ILE A 87 22.29 0.79 -5.75
CA ILE A 87 21.22 -0.10 -6.19
C ILE A 87 20.13 0.77 -6.83
N PRO A 88 19.81 0.60 -8.12
CA PRO A 88 18.74 1.35 -8.76
C PRO A 88 17.42 1.22 -8.00
N HIS A 89 16.80 2.37 -7.72
CA HIS A 89 15.47 2.47 -7.13
C HIS A 89 14.51 3.16 -8.09
N TYR A 90 13.34 2.56 -8.29
CA TYR A 90 12.25 3.07 -9.09
C TYR A 90 11.13 3.63 -8.21
N LEU A 91 10.35 4.54 -8.77
CA LEU A 91 9.20 5.20 -8.14
C LEU A 91 9.56 6.02 -6.90
N ILE A 92 10.70 6.70 -6.96
CA ILE A 92 11.16 7.66 -5.97
C ILE A 92 11.47 8.97 -6.69
N ASP A 93 11.03 10.11 -6.14
CA ASP A 93 11.28 11.45 -6.72
C ASP A 93 10.75 11.64 -8.16
N ILE A 94 9.70 10.90 -8.52
CA ILE A 94 9.10 10.95 -9.86
C ILE A 94 8.06 12.06 -10.03
N CYS A 95 7.55 12.63 -8.93
CA CYS A 95 6.51 13.65 -8.93
C CYS A 95 6.96 14.94 -8.22
N HIS A 96 6.56 16.09 -8.75
CA HIS A 96 6.51 17.33 -7.99
C HIS A 96 5.43 17.25 -6.89
N VAL A 97 5.58 17.98 -5.79
CA VAL A 97 4.66 17.91 -4.65
C VAL A 97 3.23 18.35 -4.98
N GLN A 98 3.02 19.15 -6.02
CA GLN A 98 1.69 19.56 -6.51
C GLN A 98 1.06 18.53 -7.46
N GLU A 99 1.85 17.62 -8.04
CA GLU A 99 1.34 16.61 -8.97
C GLU A 99 0.60 15.52 -8.19
N LEU A 100 -0.51 15.01 -8.75
CA LEU A 100 -1.22 13.90 -8.13
C LEU A 100 -0.57 12.58 -8.54
N PHE A 101 -0.48 11.66 -7.59
CA PHE A 101 -0.07 10.27 -7.85
C PHE A 101 -1.04 9.31 -7.17
N ASN A 102 -1.62 8.41 -7.95
CA ASN A 102 -2.65 7.48 -7.49
C ASN A 102 -2.27 6.01 -7.78
N ALA A 103 -3.13 5.07 -7.38
CA ALA A 103 -2.85 3.65 -7.54
C ALA A 103 -2.82 3.16 -9.00
N VAL A 104 -3.54 3.83 -9.92
CA VAL A 104 -3.47 3.56 -11.35
C VAL A 104 -2.10 3.98 -11.90
N ASP A 105 -1.62 5.17 -11.52
CA ASP A 105 -0.28 5.64 -11.89
C ASP A 105 0.79 4.69 -11.36
N PHE A 106 0.67 4.29 -10.09
CA PHE A 106 1.53 3.28 -9.49
C PHE A 106 1.53 1.98 -10.28
N TYR A 107 0.37 1.44 -10.66
CA TYR A 107 0.28 0.19 -11.42
C TYR A 107 1.12 0.27 -12.70
N TYR A 108 0.83 1.24 -13.56
CA TYR A 108 1.49 1.33 -14.86
C TYR A 108 2.98 1.61 -14.73
N GLN A 109 3.38 2.47 -13.78
CA GLN A 109 4.79 2.78 -13.54
C GLN A 109 5.54 1.58 -12.94
N ALA A 110 4.92 0.82 -12.03
CA ALA A 110 5.50 -0.39 -11.47
C ALA A 110 5.61 -1.51 -12.52
N MET A 111 4.62 -1.67 -13.40
CA MET A 111 4.68 -2.61 -14.52
C MET A 111 5.82 -2.26 -15.48
N HIS A 112 5.92 -0.99 -15.86
CA HIS A 112 6.99 -0.50 -16.73
C HIS A 112 8.37 -0.71 -16.09
N ALA A 113 8.52 -0.41 -14.80
CA ALA A 113 9.75 -0.67 -14.06
C ALA A 113 10.10 -2.17 -14.03
N CYS A 114 9.14 -3.06 -13.76
CA CYS A 114 9.35 -4.50 -13.79
C CYS A 114 9.83 -4.97 -15.17
N GLN A 115 9.16 -4.56 -16.24
CA GLN A 115 9.55 -4.92 -17.61
C GLN A 115 10.96 -4.43 -17.96
N ASN A 116 11.30 -3.22 -17.53
CA ASN A 116 12.61 -2.62 -17.74
C ASN A 116 13.74 -3.34 -16.98
N ILE A 117 13.49 -3.76 -15.73
CA ILE A 117 14.45 -4.53 -14.92
C ILE A 117 14.63 -5.94 -15.54
N LEU A 118 13.51 -6.60 -15.87
CA LEU A 118 13.53 -7.94 -16.46
C LEU A 118 14.22 -7.96 -17.83
N SER A 119 14.07 -6.91 -18.64
CA SER A 119 14.73 -6.86 -19.96
C SER A 119 16.26 -6.82 -19.87
N ARG A 120 16.82 -6.41 -18.71
CA ARG A 120 18.25 -6.51 -18.38
C ARG A 120 18.64 -7.81 -17.68
N ASN A 121 17.74 -8.79 -17.61
CA ASN A 121 17.90 -10.06 -16.88
C ASN A 121 18.18 -9.89 -15.38
N LYS A 122 17.65 -8.82 -14.80
CA LYS A 122 17.71 -8.56 -13.36
C LYS A 122 16.41 -8.90 -12.65
N VAL A 123 16.44 -8.92 -11.33
CA VAL A 123 15.31 -9.32 -10.48
C VAL A 123 14.56 -8.09 -9.95
N PRO A 124 13.27 -7.88 -10.31
CA PRO A 124 12.48 -6.83 -9.71
C PRO A 124 12.12 -7.16 -8.26
N ILE A 125 12.41 -6.23 -7.35
CA ILE A 125 12.09 -6.34 -5.93
C ILE A 125 11.17 -5.18 -5.55
N LEU A 126 9.88 -5.48 -5.35
CA LEU A 126 8.92 -4.50 -4.87
C LEU A 126 8.99 -4.39 -3.35
N VAL A 127 9.34 -3.21 -2.84
CA VAL A 127 9.58 -2.99 -1.41
C VAL A 127 8.69 -1.88 -0.89
N GLY A 128 7.91 -2.12 0.16
CA GLY A 128 7.11 -1.06 0.75
C GLY A 128 6.14 -1.52 1.83
N GLY A 129 5.27 -0.59 2.23
CA GLY A 129 4.26 -0.85 3.26
C GLY A 129 2.84 -0.47 2.84
N SER A 130 2.65 -0.01 1.59
CA SER A 130 1.33 0.32 1.06
C SER A 130 0.61 -0.94 0.60
N GLY A 131 -0.23 -1.50 1.48
CA GLY A 131 -1.05 -2.65 1.15
C GLY A 131 -1.87 -2.42 -0.12
N PHE A 132 -2.57 -1.29 -0.21
CA PHE A 132 -3.39 -0.97 -1.37
C PHE A 132 -2.60 -0.94 -2.70
N TYR A 133 -1.33 -0.51 -2.67
CA TYR A 133 -0.48 -0.54 -3.87
C TYR A 133 -0.04 -1.97 -4.20
N PHE A 134 0.33 -2.79 -3.21
CA PHE A 134 0.58 -4.22 -3.47
C PHE A 134 -0.65 -4.93 -4.04
N HIS A 135 -1.84 -4.67 -3.49
CA HIS A 135 -3.09 -5.18 -4.06
C HIS A 135 -3.25 -4.72 -5.50
N THR A 136 -3.04 -3.45 -5.79
CA THR A 136 -3.13 -2.90 -7.15
C THR A 136 -2.13 -3.57 -8.09
N PHE A 137 -0.88 -3.77 -7.67
CA PHE A 137 0.13 -4.49 -8.45
C PHE A 137 -0.30 -5.93 -8.77
N LEU A 138 -0.85 -6.64 -7.80
CA LEU A 138 -1.28 -8.04 -7.94
C LEU A 138 -2.58 -8.18 -8.74
N SER A 139 -3.49 -7.23 -8.61
CA SER A 139 -4.86 -7.32 -9.11
C SER A 139 -5.10 -6.66 -10.44
N GLY A 140 -4.21 -5.75 -10.83
CA GLY A 140 -4.51 -4.75 -11.84
C GLY A 140 -4.90 -3.41 -11.21
N PRO A 141 -4.92 -2.34 -12.02
CA PRO A 141 -5.31 -1.02 -11.57
C PRO A 141 -6.77 -1.05 -11.11
N PRO A 142 -7.13 -0.26 -10.08
CA PRO A 142 -8.53 -0.13 -9.70
C PRO A 142 -9.34 0.31 -10.92
N GLY A 143 -10.46 -0.38 -11.18
CA GLY A 143 -11.37 0.01 -12.25
C GLY A 143 -12.11 1.33 -11.96
N GLY A 144 -12.94 1.74 -12.92
CA GLY A 144 -13.81 2.90 -12.80
C GLY A 144 -13.26 4.15 -13.49
N PRO A 145 -14.10 5.20 -13.65
CA PRO A 145 -13.72 6.43 -14.33
C PRO A 145 -12.62 7.19 -13.58
N PRO A 146 -11.84 8.05 -14.26
CA PRO A 146 -10.93 8.97 -13.58
C PRO A 146 -11.66 9.86 -12.56
N ALA A 147 -10.91 10.48 -11.65
CA ALA A 147 -11.49 11.42 -10.70
C ALA A 147 -12.02 12.67 -11.41
N ASP A 148 -13.15 13.21 -10.94
CA ASP A 148 -13.74 14.45 -11.41
C ASP A 148 -13.60 15.51 -10.31
N ARG A 149 -12.70 16.47 -10.54
CA ARG A 149 -12.39 17.53 -9.57
C ARG A 149 -13.59 18.43 -9.31
N GLU A 150 -14.31 18.82 -10.36
CA GLU A 150 -15.44 19.74 -10.23
C GLU A 150 -16.56 19.09 -9.42
N PHE A 151 -16.86 17.82 -9.72
CA PHE A 151 -17.85 17.07 -8.93
C PHE A 151 -17.41 16.87 -7.48
N ARG A 152 -16.13 16.60 -7.22
CA ARG A 152 -15.61 16.51 -5.85
C ARG A 152 -15.70 17.82 -5.09
N ASP A 153 -15.46 18.95 -5.75
CA ASP A 153 -15.58 20.27 -5.15
C ASP A 153 -17.06 20.57 -4.81
N GLN A 154 -18.00 20.21 -5.68
CA GLN A 154 -19.45 20.27 -5.39
C GLN A 154 -19.83 19.41 -4.19
N LEU A 155 -19.33 18.16 -4.12
CA LEU A 155 -19.57 17.28 -2.97
C LEU A 155 -18.92 17.82 -1.68
N ALA A 156 -17.78 18.50 -1.77
CA ALA A 156 -17.13 19.12 -0.63
C ALA A 156 -17.98 20.27 -0.06
N LEU A 157 -18.54 21.12 -0.92
CA LEU A 157 -19.50 22.16 -0.51
C LEU A 157 -20.76 21.55 0.10
N TYR A 158 -21.30 20.49 -0.50
CA TYR A 158 -22.46 19.79 0.05
C TYR A 158 -22.21 19.23 1.46
N ILE A 159 -21.02 18.67 1.70
CA ILE A 159 -20.61 18.20 3.04
C ILE A 159 -20.49 19.36 4.02
N GLN A 160 -20.04 20.53 3.58
CA GLN A 160 -19.94 21.72 4.43
C GLN A 160 -21.32 22.22 4.87
N ASP A 161 -22.29 22.25 3.96
CA ASP A 161 -23.62 22.81 4.23
C ASP A 161 -24.55 21.85 4.99
N HIS A 162 -24.49 20.54 4.68
CA HIS A 162 -25.42 19.55 5.23
C HIS A 162 -24.77 18.50 6.13
N GLY A 163 -23.45 18.32 6.03
CA GLY A 163 -22.71 17.28 6.73
C GLY A 163 -22.62 15.96 5.96
N LEU A 164 -21.65 15.13 6.34
CA LEU A 164 -21.34 13.87 5.67
C LEU A 164 -22.48 12.83 5.74
N SER A 165 -23.28 12.86 6.81
CA SER A 165 -24.41 11.92 6.99
C SER A 165 -25.43 12.01 5.86
N PHE A 166 -25.78 13.23 5.41
CA PHE A 166 -26.70 13.43 4.29
C PHE A 166 -26.13 12.90 2.97
N LEU A 167 -24.82 13.06 2.77
CA LEU A 167 -24.17 12.51 1.59
C LEU A 167 -24.18 10.97 1.60
N TYR A 168 -24.01 10.36 2.78
CA TYR A 168 -24.15 8.92 2.95
C TYR A 168 -25.59 8.44 2.69
N GLU A 169 -26.60 9.18 3.14
CA GLU A 169 -28.01 8.88 2.84
C GLU A 169 -28.29 8.95 1.33
N ASN A 170 -27.72 9.93 0.63
CA ASN A 170 -27.81 10.01 -0.84
C ASN A 170 -27.21 8.76 -1.50
N LEU A 171 -26.05 8.29 -1.01
CA LEU A 171 -25.45 7.05 -1.47
C LEU A 171 -26.33 5.83 -1.17
N CYS A 172 -26.93 5.73 0.03
CA CYS A 172 -27.87 4.66 0.37
C CYS A 172 -29.06 4.60 -0.57
N GLN A 173 -29.56 5.75 -1.06
CA GLN A 173 -30.65 5.80 -2.02
C GLN A 173 -30.22 5.36 -3.43
N LYS A 174 -29.02 5.75 -3.87
CA LYS A 174 -28.51 5.42 -5.21
C LYS A 174 -27.97 4.00 -5.32
N ASP A 175 -27.25 3.53 -4.31
CA ASP A 175 -26.59 2.23 -4.25
C ASP A 175 -26.60 1.66 -2.83
N PRO A 176 -27.75 1.12 -2.36
CA PRO A 176 -27.89 0.57 -1.02
C PRO A 176 -26.99 -0.67 -0.79
N GLU A 177 -26.62 -1.39 -1.85
CA GLU A 177 -25.77 -2.56 -1.76
C GLU A 177 -24.33 -2.15 -1.42
N TYR A 178 -23.75 -1.23 -2.19
CA TYR A 178 -22.41 -0.72 -1.88
C TYR A 178 -22.38 0.03 -0.55
N ALA A 179 -23.40 0.81 -0.23
CA ALA A 179 -23.46 1.58 1.01
C ALA A 179 -23.30 0.69 2.27
N ARG A 180 -23.86 -0.53 2.27
CA ARG A 180 -23.72 -1.50 3.39
C ARG A 180 -22.28 -1.98 3.62
N THR A 181 -21.42 -1.86 2.61
CA THR A 181 -20.02 -2.32 2.70
C THR A 181 -19.08 -1.29 3.32
N ILE A 182 -19.53 -0.04 3.50
CA ILE A 182 -18.74 1.07 4.02
C ILE A 182 -19.40 1.66 5.27
N THR A 183 -18.66 2.50 5.99
CA THR A 183 -19.21 3.23 7.15
C THR A 183 -19.65 4.62 6.72
N LYS A 184 -20.67 5.17 7.36
CA LYS A 184 -21.13 6.56 7.16
C LYS A 184 -20.07 7.64 7.37
N ASN A 185 -18.97 7.29 8.04
CA ASN A 185 -17.85 8.20 8.33
C ASN A 185 -16.71 8.11 7.29
N ASP A 186 -16.80 7.17 6.32
CA ASP A 186 -15.76 6.98 5.30
C ASP A 186 -15.95 7.98 4.14
N LYS A 187 -15.62 9.25 4.40
CA LYS A 187 -15.76 10.36 3.44
C LYS A 187 -15.21 10.01 2.05
N ASN A 188 -14.03 9.39 2.00
CA ASN A 188 -13.36 9.09 0.74
C ASN A 188 -14.13 8.05 -0.09
N LYS A 189 -14.60 6.96 0.54
CA LYS A 189 -15.39 5.95 -0.17
C LYS A 189 -16.77 6.45 -0.57
N ILE A 190 -17.39 7.29 0.24
CA ILE A 190 -18.70 7.89 -0.07
C ILE A 190 -18.57 8.81 -1.29
N VAL A 191 -17.62 9.75 -1.26
CA VAL A 191 -17.35 10.68 -2.38
C VAL A 191 -17.02 9.91 -3.65
N ARG A 192 -16.12 8.91 -3.57
CA ARG A 192 -15.74 8.10 -4.74
C ARG A 192 -16.92 7.31 -5.31
N ALA A 193 -17.78 6.77 -4.46
CA ALA A 193 -18.93 6.00 -4.94
C ALA A 193 -19.94 6.87 -5.69
N LEU A 194 -20.26 8.04 -5.13
CA LEU A 194 -21.12 9.01 -5.80
C LEU A 194 -20.49 9.55 -7.08
N GLU A 195 -19.18 9.76 -7.09
CA GLU A 195 -18.42 10.16 -8.28
C GLU A 195 -18.52 9.10 -9.39
N ILE A 196 -18.34 7.81 -9.06
CA ILE A 196 -18.52 6.71 -10.02
C ILE A 196 -19.95 6.70 -10.57
N ILE A 197 -20.96 6.83 -9.70
CA ILE A 197 -22.36 6.84 -10.11
C ILE A 197 -22.67 8.05 -11.01
N HIS A 198 -22.13 9.22 -10.67
CA HIS A 198 -22.29 10.44 -11.45
C HIS A 198 -21.70 10.31 -12.86
N LEU A 199 -20.46 9.80 -12.96
CA LEU A 199 -19.73 9.72 -14.21
C LEU A 199 -20.18 8.57 -15.13
N THR A 200 -20.63 7.45 -14.55
CA THR A 200 -21.00 6.24 -15.32
C THR A 200 -22.50 6.07 -15.50
N GLY A 201 -23.32 6.73 -14.67
CA GLY A 201 -24.75 6.47 -14.56
C GLY A 201 -25.12 5.11 -13.98
N ARG A 202 -24.14 4.31 -13.52
CA ARG A 202 -24.32 2.95 -12.99
C ARG A 202 -23.94 2.87 -11.52
N LYS A 203 -24.53 1.91 -10.81
CA LYS A 203 -24.20 1.68 -9.40
C LYS A 203 -22.78 1.17 -9.25
N VAL A 204 -22.12 1.46 -8.13
CA VAL A 204 -20.83 0.88 -7.80
C VAL A 204 -20.96 -0.63 -7.65
N SER A 205 -22.03 -1.11 -7.00
CA SER A 205 -22.35 -2.54 -6.86
C SER A 205 -22.50 -3.30 -8.19
N GLU A 206 -22.85 -2.61 -9.28
CA GLU A 206 -23.00 -3.22 -10.61
C GLU A 206 -21.65 -3.39 -11.36
N HIS A 207 -20.58 -2.77 -10.87
CA HIS A 207 -19.26 -2.93 -11.46
C HIS A 207 -18.59 -4.21 -10.95
N SER A 208 -17.99 -4.98 -11.86
CA SER A 208 -17.15 -6.11 -11.51
C SER A 208 -15.81 -5.61 -10.95
N TRP A 209 -15.78 -5.25 -9.67
CA TRP A 209 -14.53 -5.01 -8.96
C TRP A 209 -13.80 -6.34 -8.85
N SER A 210 -12.58 -6.41 -9.38
CA SER A 210 -11.76 -7.61 -9.27
C SER A 210 -11.63 -8.01 -7.80
N MET A 211 -12.32 -9.08 -7.43
CA MET A 211 -12.18 -9.70 -6.12
C MET A 211 -10.75 -10.20 -5.93
N GLU A 212 -10.29 -10.21 -4.68
CA GLU A 212 -8.94 -10.54 -4.22
C GLU A 212 -8.24 -11.56 -5.14
N PRO A 213 -7.32 -11.12 -6.00
CA PRO A 213 -6.51 -12.05 -6.75
C PRO A 213 -5.50 -12.65 -5.80
N GLN A 214 -5.51 -13.98 -5.76
CA GLN A 214 -4.55 -14.75 -4.99
C GLN A 214 -3.16 -14.70 -5.64
N GLU A 215 -3.09 -14.42 -6.96
CA GLU A 215 -1.86 -14.43 -7.75
C GLU A 215 -1.88 -13.33 -8.81
N SER A 216 -0.70 -12.78 -9.12
CA SER A 216 -0.55 -11.83 -10.23
C SER A 216 -0.84 -12.51 -11.56
N ARG A 217 -1.54 -11.79 -12.44
CA ARG A 217 -1.76 -12.22 -13.82
C ARG A 217 -0.47 -12.20 -14.64
N GLU A 218 0.46 -11.32 -14.32
CA GLU A 218 1.65 -11.02 -15.13
C GLU A 218 2.91 -11.76 -14.66
N TYR A 219 3.08 -11.91 -13.34
CA TYR A 219 4.34 -12.39 -12.76
C TYR A 219 4.14 -13.55 -11.78
N ASN A 220 5.20 -14.34 -11.60
CA ASN A 220 5.29 -15.29 -10.49
C ASN A 220 5.75 -14.51 -9.24
N CYS A 221 4.80 -14.05 -8.43
CA CYS A 221 5.11 -13.23 -7.26
C CYS A 221 5.45 -14.09 -6.05
N ARG A 222 6.64 -13.88 -5.46
CA ARG A 222 7.01 -14.45 -4.17
C ARG A 222 7.02 -13.35 -3.12
N GLY A 223 6.18 -13.47 -2.09
CA GLY A 223 6.01 -12.42 -1.08
C GLY A 223 6.49 -12.81 0.31
N TRP A 224 7.09 -11.83 1.00
CA TRP A 224 7.49 -11.91 2.40
C TRP A 224 7.02 -10.68 3.17
N PHE A 225 6.54 -10.89 4.38
CA PHE A 225 6.15 -9.85 5.31
C PHE A 225 7.03 -9.90 6.56
N LEU A 226 7.90 -8.90 6.75
CA LEU A 226 8.71 -8.77 7.95
C LEU A 226 7.80 -8.54 9.17
N SER A 227 7.86 -9.45 10.15
CA SER A 227 6.97 -9.49 11.30
C SER A 227 7.75 -9.36 12.62
N PRO A 228 8.29 -8.18 12.95
CA PRO A 228 8.87 -7.92 14.26
C PRO A 228 7.82 -7.98 15.39
N PRO A 229 8.25 -8.33 16.62
CA PRO A 229 7.47 -8.14 17.84
C PRO A 229 6.90 -6.73 17.96
N LYS A 230 5.73 -6.61 18.60
CA LYS A 230 5.02 -5.35 18.71
C LYS A 230 5.83 -4.31 19.51
N GLU A 231 6.51 -4.77 20.55
CA GLU A 231 7.29 -3.95 21.47
C GLU A 231 8.45 -3.29 20.73
N LEU A 232 9.23 -4.07 19.98
CA LEU A 232 10.31 -3.57 19.13
C LEU A 232 9.81 -2.59 18.05
N LEU A 233 8.61 -2.81 17.48
CA LEU A 233 8.03 -1.86 16.53
C LEU A 233 7.74 -0.50 17.15
N LEU A 234 7.21 -0.47 18.38
CA LEU A 234 6.89 0.78 19.05
C LEU A 234 8.17 1.57 19.35
N ASP A 235 9.20 0.88 19.86
CA ASP A 235 10.50 1.49 20.14
C ASP A 235 11.16 2.03 18.86
N ASN A 236 11.14 1.24 17.77
CA ASN A 236 11.68 1.65 16.47
C ASN A 236 10.93 2.86 15.90
N ILE A 237 9.60 2.91 16.04
CA ILE A 237 8.79 4.05 15.57
C ILE A 237 9.13 5.30 16.37
N GLN A 238 9.24 5.19 17.69
CA GLN A 238 9.59 6.33 18.55
C GLN A 238 10.97 6.88 18.19
N LEU A 239 11.98 6.01 18.11
CA LEU A 239 13.34 6.39 17.72
C LEU A 239 13.37 7.04 16.33
N ARG A 240 12.66 6.46 15.36
CA ARG A 240 12.58 6.98 14.00
C ARG A 240 11.92 8.36 13.95
N CYS A 241 10.82 8.57 14.66
CA CYS A 241 10.15 9.88 14.69
C CYS A 241 11.04 10.94 15.36
N GLN A 242 11.72 10.58 16.44
CA GLN A 242 12.68 11.45 17.12
C GLN A 242 13.84 11.83 16.18
N LYS A 243 14.41 10.84 15.48
CA LYS A 243 15.50 11.06 14.52
C LYS A 243 15.09 11.97 13.36
N MET A 244 13.87 11.81 12.83
CA MET A 244 13.34 12.72 11.80
C MET A 244 13.29 14.18 12.27
N LEU A 245 12.95 14.43 13.54
CA LEU A 245 12.93 15.79 14.10
C LEU A 245 14.34 16.35 14.28
N GLU A 246 15.28 15.53 14.73
CA GLU A 246 16.71 15.87 14.79
C GLU A 246 17.30 16.18 13.42
N ASP A 247 16.83 15.47 12.38
CA ASP A 247 17.22 15.68 10.99
C ASP A 247 16.46 16.85 10.31
N ASN A 248 15.77 17.70 11.09
CA ASN A 248 15.08 18.92 10.64
C ASN A 248 13.84 18.69 9.75
N LEU A 249 13.00 17.70 10.09
CA LEU A 249 11.70 17.47 9.42
C LEU A 249 10.84 18.75 9.33
N ILE A 250 10.81 19.59 10.37
CA ILE A 250 9.98 20.80 10.36
C ILE A 250 10.52 21.83 9.37
N GLY A 251 11.84 21.88 9.15
CA GLY A 251 12.45 22.67 8.09
C GLY A 251 12.06 22.17 6.70
N GLU A 252 12.08 20.85 6.48
CA GLU A 252 11.58 20.22 5.25
C GLU A 252 10.12 20.61 5.00
N VAL A 253 9.25 20.52 6.00
CA VAL A 253 7.83 20.87 5.86
C VAL A 253 7.65 22.33 5.47
N ARG A 254 8.44 23.27 6.02
CA ARG A 254 8.40 24.68 5.61
C ARG A 254 8.78 24.87 4.14
N GLY A 255 9.86 24.24 3.69
CA GLY A 255 10.27 24.31 2.28
C GLY A 255 9.22 23.71 1.33
N LEU A 256 8.51 22.66 1.76
CA LEU A 256 7.44 22.05 0.97
C LEU A 256 6.17 22.91 0.93
N LEU A 257 5.88 23.66 1.99
CA LEU A 257 4.78 24.64 2.01
C LEU A 257 4.99 25.73 0.95
N GLU A 258 6.23 26.21 0.79
CA GLU A 258 6.60 27.17 -0.26
C GLU A 258 6.48 26.57 -1.68
N GLN A 259 6.70 25.25 -1.82
CA GLN A 259 6.55 24.51 -3.08
C GLN A 259 5.09 24.11 -3.40
N GLY A 260 4.13 24.49 -2.56
CA GLY A 260 2.71 24.23 -2.82
C GLY A 260 2.23 22.84 -2.40
N ILE A 261 2.89 22.15 -1.45
CA ILE A 261 2.43 20.84 -0.94
C ILE A 261 0.97 20.86 -0.47
N ARG A 262 0.49 22.02 0.02
CA ARG A 262 -0.89 22.22 0.49
C ARG A 262 -1.92 21.96 -0.61
N GLU A 263 -1.57 22.19 -1.86
CA GLU A 263 -2.46 21.98 -3.02
C GLU A 263 -2.64 20.50 -3.36
N ASN A 264 -1.76 19.64 -2.86
CA ASN A 264 -1.87 18.20 -3.04
C ASN A 264 -2.63 17.55 -1.88
N SER A 265 -3.84 17.08 -2.17
CA SER A 265 -4.74 16.48 -1.19
C SER A 265 -4.26 15.18 -0.54
N SER A 266 -3.22 14.54 -1.10
CA SER A 266 -2.60 13.32 -0.61
C SER A 266 -1.33 13.64 0.19
N ALA A 267 -0.38 14.35 -0.43
CA ALA A 267 0.91 14.68 0.17
C ALA A 267 0.76 15.52 1.45
N SER A 268 -0.11 16.54 1.44
CA SER A 268 -0.35 17.37 2.63
C SER A 268 -0.99 16.62 3.82
N LYS A 269 -1.58 15.44 3.58
CA LYS A 269 -2.22 14.61 4.61
C LYS A 269 -1.35 13.45 5.07
N ALA A 270 -0.14 13.32 4.53
CA ALA A 270 0.81 12.30 4.95
C ALA A 270 1.17 12.47 6.43
N ILE A 271 1.35 11.36 7.15
CA ILE A 271 1.75 11.36 8.56
C ILE A 271 3.14 12.00 8.68
N GLY A 272 3.33 12.87 9.67
CA GLY A 272 4.49 13.74 9.78
C GLY A 272 4.19 15.09 9.13
N TYR A 273 3.84 15.10 7.85
CA TYR A 273 3.57 16.35 7.14
C TYR A 273 2.32 17.06 7.66
N ARG A 274 1.20 16.35 7.81
CA ARG A 274 -0.06 16.94 8.28
C ARG A 274 0.09 17.58 9.65
N GLU A 275 0.69 16.86 10.60
CA GLU A 275 0.85 17.34 11.97
C GLU A 275 1.73 18.59 12.04
N TRP A 276 2.82 18.62 11.26
CA TRP A 276 3.73 19.77 11.24
C TRP A 276 3.21 20.94 10.40
N ILE A 277 2.40 20.70 9.36
CA ILE A 277 1.67 21.76 8.66
C ILE A 277 0.68 22.44 9.62
N GLU A 278 -0.14 21.66 10.35
CA GLU A 278 -1.08 22.19 11.34
C GLU A 278 -0.37 23.01 12.44
N PHE A 279 0.82 22.55 12.87
CA PHE A 279 1.65 23.27 13.85
C PHE A 279 2.19 24.60 13.31
N ILE A 280 2.66 24.61 12.05
CA ILE A 280 3.14 25.83 11.39
C ILE A 280 2.00 26.83 11.20
N ASP A 281 0.82 26.36 10.81
CA ASP A 281 -0.38 27.20 10.61
C ASP A 281 -0.83 27.89 11.91
N GLN A 282 -0.53 27.30 13.07
CA GLN A 282 -0.79 27.90 14.39
C GLN A 282 0.30 28.89 14.84
N GLY A 283 1.30 29.17 14.01
CA GLY A 283 2.42 30.05 14.34
C GLY A 283 3.61 29.35 15.02
N SER A 284 3.66 28.01 15.00
CA SER A 284 4.70 27.21 15.66
C SER A 284 4.87 27.48 17.18
N PRO A 285 3.79 27.52 17.99
CA PRO A 285 3.89 27.86 19.42
C PRO A 285 4.68 26.81 20.21
N GLU A 286 5.62 27.25 21.04
CA GLU A 286 6.55 26.36 21.77
C GLU A 286 5.78 25.39 22.69
N GLU A 287 4.72 25.86 23.35
CA GLU A 287 3.89 25.07 24.25
C GLU A 287 3.14 23.91 23.55
N ALA A 288 2.91 23.99 22.24
CA ALA A 288 2.22 22.95 21.48
C ALA A 288 3.16 21.88 20.91
N TYR A 289 4.48 22.14 20.89
CA TYR A 289 5.46 21.30 20.21
C TYR A 289 5.41 19.83 20.66
N GLU A 290 5.45 19.59 21.98
CA GLU A 290 5.48 18.23 22.52
C GLU A 290 4.16 17.49 22.27
N ALA A 291 3.03 18.19 22.30
CA ALA A 291 1.73 17.62 21.97
C ALA A 291 1.64 17.20 20.49
N VAL A 292 2.17 18.02 19.57
CA VAL A 292 2.21 17.71 18.14
C VAL A 292 3.17 16.54 17.86
N LYS A 293 4.34 16.52 18.49
CA LYS A 293 5.27 15.39 18.44
C LYS A 293 4.61 14.09 18.89
N GLN A 294 3.90 14.11 20.02
CA GLN A 294 3.21 12.93 20.53
C GLN A 294 2.06 12.49 19.59
N LYS A 295 1.36 13.44 18.97
CA LYS A 295 0.34 13.17 17.93
C LYS A 295 0.97 12.50 16.71
N PHE A 296 2.11 12.99 16.23
CA PHE A 296 2.86 12.41 15.11
C PHE A 296 3.27 10.95 15.39
N ILE A 297 3.84 10.68 16.56
CA ILE A 297 4.22 9.32 16.98
C ILE A 297 2.98 8.41 17.06
N THR A 298 1.91 8.89 17.71
CA THR A 298 0.67 8.14 17.88
C THR A 298 0.05 7.76 16.53
N ASN A 299 -0.01 8.71 15.58
CA ASN A 299 -0.54 8.46 14.25
C ASN A 299 0.31 7.46 13.46
N THR A 300 1.63 7.52 13.60
CA THR A 300 2.56 6.55 13.00
C THR A 300 2.31 5.14 13.57
N CYS A 301 2.17 4.99 14.89
CA CYS A 301 1.83 3.71 15.52
C CYS A 301 0.48 3.15 15.05
N GLN A 302 -0.53 4.00 14.92
CA GLN A 302 -1.85 3.59 14.40
C GLN A 302 -1.78 3.14 12.93
N TYR A 303 -0.97 3.81 12.11
CA TYR A 303 -0.75 3.43 10.72
C TYR A 303 -0.04 2.08 10.61
N THR A 304 1.03 1.86 11.39
CA THR A 304 1.72 0.56 11.51
C THR A 304 0.76 -0.57 11.89
N LYS A 305 -0.15 -0.32 12.84
CA LYS A 305 -1.20 -1.30 13.21
C LYS A 305 -2.10 -1.63 12.02
N LYS A 306 -2.55 -0.62 11.26
CA LYS A 306 -3.39 -0.81 10.06
C LYS A 306 -2.66 -1.62 8.99
N GLN A 307 -1.38 -1.35 8.74
CA GLN A 307 -0.56 -2.14 7.82
C GLN A 307 -0.55 -3.62 8.21
N ARG A 308 -0.24 -3.94 9.47
CA ARG A 308 -0.25 -5.34 9.95
C ARG A 308 -1.61 -6.02 9.75
N THR A 309 -2.71 -5.34 10.07
CA THR A 309 -4.05 -5.88 9.86
C THR A 309 -4.35 -6.12 8.39
N TRP A 310 -3.87 -5.24 7.50
CA TRP A 310 -4.08 -5.35 6.06
C TRP A 310 -3.37 -6.57 5.47
N PHE A 311 -2.07 -6.74 5.78
CA PHE A 311 -1.27 -7.82 5.18
C PHE A 311 -1.66 -9.22 5.65
N LYS A 312 -2.28 -9.38 6.82
CA LYS A 312 -2.85 -10.67 7.27
C LYS A 312 -3.88 -11.27 6.33
N ARG A 313 -4.47 -10.47 5.43
CA ARG A 313 -5.48 -10.91 4.46
C ARG A 313 -4.89 -11.37 3.13
N TYR A 314 -3.58 -11.19 2.92
CA TYR A 314 -2.94 -11.44 1.63
C TYR A 314 -2.02 -12.66 1.69
N PRO A 315 -2.48 -13.85 1.24
CA PRO A 315 -1.76 -15.11 1.40
C PRO A 315 -0.42 -15.15 0.64
N VAL A 316 -0.25 -14.30 -0.38
CA VAL A 316 1.02 -14.16 -1.11
C VAL A 316 2.19 -13.73 -0.21
N PHE A 317 1.91 -13.05 0.90
CA PHE A 317 2.94 -12.60 1.84
C PHE A 317 3.13 -13.61 2.98
N ARG A 318 4.22 -14.38 2.90
CA ARG A 318 4.64 -15.27 3.99
C ARG A 318 5.22 -14.45 5.14
N GLU A 319 4.72 -14.65 6.36
CA GLU A 319 5.29 -13.96 7.52
C GLU A 319 6.74 -14.43 7.77
N LEU A 320 7.62 -13.46 7.98
CA LEU A 320 9.02 -13.69 8.32
C LEU A 320 9.30 -13.02 9.68
N PRO A 321 9.29 -13.77 10.79
CA PRO A 321 9.63 -13.25 12.11
C PRO A 321 11.06 -12.69 12.11
N THR A 322 11.25 -11.51 12.72
CA THR A 322 12.55 -10.82 12.67
C THR A 322 13.33 -10.84 13.99
N LEU A 323 12.75 -11.38 15.06
CA LEU A 323 13.36 -11.36 16.39
C LEU A 323 14.70 -12.13 16.37
N GLY A 324 15.78 -11.45 16.77
CA GLY A 324 17.12 -12.04 16.83
C GLY A 324 17.82 -12.23 15.48
N LEU A 325 17.21 -11.77 14.37
CA LEU A 325 17.80 -11.88 13.03
C LEU A 325 18.30 -10.52 12.55
N THR A 326 19.48 -10.52 11.93
CA THR A 326 20.00 -9.32 11.25
C THR A 326 19.34 -9.15 9.90
N ALA A 327 19.44 -7.93 9.32
CA ALA A 327 18.99 -7.69 7.96
C ALA A 327 19.68 -8.62 6.94
N GLU A 328 20.95 -8.98 7.19
CA GLU A 328 21.74 -9.92 6.38
C GLU A 328 21.14 -11.32 6.41
N THR A 329 20.83 -11.85 7.60
CA THR A 329 20.23 -13.18 7.73
C THR A 329 18.83 -13.24 7.12
N LEU A 330 18.04 -12.18 7.26
CA LEU A 330 16.71 -12.07 6.64
C LEU A 330 16.82 -12.05 5.11
N ALA A 331 17.72 -11.24 4.55
CA ALA A 331 17.97 -11.18 3.12
C ALA A 331 18.45 -12.53 2.56
N GLY A 332 19.39 -13.19 3.24
CA GLY A 332 19.90 -14.50 2.85
C GLY A 332 18.80 -15.58 2.79
N LYS A 333 17.89 -15.61 3.78
CA LYS A 333 16.73 -16.53 3.76
C LYS A 333 15.80 -16.29 2.58
N ILE A 334 15.58 -15.02 2.22
CA ILE A 334 14.73 -14.66 1.07
C ILE A 334 15.44 -15.03 -0.24
N ALA A 335 16.73 -14.75 -0.36
CA ALA A 335 17.54 -15.10 -1.53
C ALA A 335 17.62 -16.60 -1.75
N GLU A 336 17.85 -17.40 -0.70
CA GLU A 336 17.85 -18.86 -0.76
C GLU A 336 16.53 -19.42 -1.29
N ASP A 337 15.39 -18.97 -0.72
CA ASP A 337 14.08 -19.39 -1.20
C ASP A 337 13.79 -18.93 -2.64
N TYR A 338 14.28 -17.75 -3.03
CA TYR A 338 14.23 -17.28 -4.42
C TYR A 338 15.02 -18.20 -5.35
N PHE A 339 16.27 -18.57 -5.04
CA PHE A 339 17.06 -19.45 -5.91
C PHE A 339 16.51 -20.87 -6.01
N LEU A 340 15.83 -21.36 -4.97
CA LEU A 340 15.22 -22.69 -4.97
C LEU A 340 13.91 -22.78 -5.76
N HIS A 341 13.19 -21.66 -5.93
CA HIS A 341 11.81 -21.68 -6.40
C HIS A 341 11.41 -20.51 -7.33
N GLY A 342 12.37 -19.69 -7.73
CA GLY A 342 12.19 -18.49 -8.55
C GLY A 342 12.50 -18.68 -10.02
#